data_AF-Q1JLM8-F1
#
_entry.id   AF-Q1JLM8-F1
#
_cell.length_a   1.000
_cell.length_b   1.000
_cell.length_c   1.000
_cell.angle_alpha   90.00
_cell.angle_beta   90.00
_cell.angle_gamma   90.00
#
_symmetry.space_group_name_H-M   'P 1'
#
loop_
_entity.id
_entity.type
_entity.pdbx_description
1 polymer ?
#
loop_
_entity_poly.entity_id
_entity_poly.type
_entity_poly.pdbx_seq_one_letter_code
_entity_poly.pdbx_strand_id
1 'polypeptide(L)'
;MSQGKIDIGLLSFLSIQKDITIELLQTSTKGYKVSIVLLKQHPLAQHPQLKLKDLKGYKIASLNDHYMLGEMLPRKCRALGFEPDIVFKHNDWEVLIHSLHDLNTLTILPSDFESLNQVDNLVWIPLQDKNNFYPIGIAYRDDASFSPVIEEFLSLLKTN
;
A
#
# COMPACT_ATOMS: atom_id res chain seq x y z
N MET A 1 -17.70 -9.13 -0.15
CA MET A 1 -18.68 -8.18 0.38
C MET A 1 -19.90 -8.07 -0.54
N SER A 2 -19.78 -7.62 -1.80
CA SER A 2 -20.92 -7.46 -2.73
C SER A 2 -21.74 -8.73 -3.04
N GLN A 3 -21.14 -9.92 -2.94
CA GLN A 3 -21.84 -11.21 -3.11
C GLN A 3 -22.36 -11.83 -1.80
N GLY A 4 -22.28 -11.12 -0.67
CA GLY A 4 -22.73 -11.63 0.65
C GLY A 4 -21.88 -12.75 1.26
N LYS A 5 -20.70 -13.04 0.71
CA LYS A 5 -19.79 -14.12 1.18
C LYS A 5 -18.76 -13.68 2.22
N ILE A 6 -18.66 -12.38 2.48
CA ILE A 6 -17.70 -11.78 3.41
C ILE A 6 -18.45 -10.71 4.16
N ASP A 7 -18.52 -10.85 5.49
CA ASP A 7 -19.25 -9.96 6.39
C ASP A 7 -18.45 -8.68 6.70
N ILE A 8 -17.14 -8.83 6.91
CA ILE A 8 -16.20 -7.75 7.24
C ILE A 8 -14.89 -7.92 6.46
N GLY A 9 -14.29 -6.81 6.02
CA GLY A 9 -12.93 -6.75 5.51
C GLY A 9 -12.05 -5.75 6.26
N LEU A 10 -10.74 -5.98 6.30
CA LEU A 10 -9.76 -4.98 6.73
C LEU A 10 -9.10 -4.37 5.49
N LEU A 11 -9.30 -3.08 5.27
CA LEU A 11 -8.87 -2.40 4.05
C LEU A 11 -8.09 -1.12 4.36
N SER A 12 -7.03 -0.88 3.61
CA SER A 12 -6.42 0.45 3.55
C SER A 12 -7.42 1.42 2.91
N PHE A 13 -7.52 2.64 3.43
CA PHE A 13 -8.46 3.61 2.88
C PHE A 13 -8.18 3.93 1.41
N LEU A 14 -9.11 3.52 0.55
CA LEU A 14 -9.37 4.07 -0.78
C LEU A 14 -10.67 3.47 -1.32
N SER A 15 -11.81 3.83 -0.73
CA SER A 15 -13.11 3.31 -1.16
C SER A 15 -13.64 4.11 -2.35
N ILE A 16 -13.59 3.49 -3.53
CA ILE A 16 -14.28 3.95 -4.76
C ILE A 16 -15.69 3.32 -4.84
N GLN A 17 -16.02 2.37 -3.95
CA GLN A 17 -17.32 1.69 -3.92
C GLN A 17 -18.31 2.45 -3.02
N LYS A 18 -19.50 2.74 -3.55
CA LYS A 18 -20.51 3.62 -2.93
C LYS A 18 -21.35 2.93 -1.85
N ASP A 19 -21.26 1.60 -1.76
CA ASP A 19 -22.08 0.70 -0.94
C ASP A 19 -21.29 0.04 0.20
N ILE A 20 -20.08 0.54 0.47
CA ILE A 20 -19.19 0.03 1.51
C ILE A 20 -18.81 1.18 2.44
N THR A 21 -19.19 1.04 3.71
CA THR A 21 -18.71 1.87 4.81
C THR A 21 -17.36 1.35 5.27
N ILE A 22 -16.41 2.27 5.50
CA ILE A 22 -15.12 1.96 6.14
C ILE A 22 -15.00 2.79 7.42
N GLU A 23 -14.99 2.11 8.58
CA GLU A 23 -14.71 2.74 9.86
C GLU A 23 -13.21 2.65 10.18
N LEU A 24 -12.61 3.77 10.61
CA LEU A 24 -11.23 3.79 11.09
C LEU A 24 -11.07 2.83 12.28
N LEU A 25 -10.02 2.00 12.25
CA LEU A 25 -9.61 1.23 13.42
C LEU A 25 -9.10 2.20 14.49
N GLN A 26 -9.74 2.20 15.65
CA GLN A 26 -9.27 2.95 16.83
C GLN A 26 -8.30 2.12 17.68
N THR A 27 -7.39 1.37 17.04
CA THR A 27 -6.44 0.49 17.74
C THR A 27 -5.00 0.96 17.68
N SER A 28 -4.09 0.20 18.27
CA SER A 28 -2.64 0.31 18.08
C SER A 28 -2.22 0.17 16.59
N THR A 29 -2.95 -0.62 15.78
CA THR A 29 -2.67 -0.80 14.33
C THR A 29 -3.52 0.14 13.47
N LYS A 30 -3.17 1.44 13.46
CA LYS A 30 -3.95 2.49 12.78
C LYS A 30 -3.77 2.52 11.26
N GLY A 31 -2.77 1.83 10.73
CA GLY A 31 -2.28 2.00 9.36
C GLY A 31 -0.81 1.65 9.22
N TYR A 32 -0.25 1.96 8.05
CA TYR A 32 1.14 1.65 7.71
C TYR A 32 1.86 2.84 7.08
N LYS A 33 3.19 2.82 7.18
CA LYS A 33 4.07 3.72 6.43
C LYS A 33 4.47 3.07 5.12
N VAL A 34 4.94 3.90 4.18
CA VAL A 34 5.39 3.45 2.86
C VAL A 34 6.85 3.80 2.65
N SER A 35 7.55 2.87 2.01
CA SER A 35 8.94 3.00 1.57
C SER A 35 9.04 2.82 0.06
N ILE A 36 10.04 3.46 -0.53
CA ILE A 36 10.52 3.19 -1.88
C ILE A 36 11.64 2.16 -1.76
N VAL A 37 11.51 1.05 -2.48
CA VAL A 37 12.45 -0.06 -2.45
C VAL A 37 13.22 -0.10 -3.76
N LEU A 38 14.54 -0.13 -3.67
CA LEU A 38 15.45 -0.07 -4.81
C LEU A 38 16.79 -0.73 -4.48
N LEU A 39 17.56 -1.07 -5.51
CA LEU A 39 18.89 -1.66 -5.36
C LEU A 39 19.86 -0.67 -4.69
N LYS A 40 20.79 -1.18 -3.87
CA LYS A 40 21.84 -0.36 -3.21
C LYS A 40 22.66 0.48 -4.18
N GLN A 41 22.88 0.01 -5.42
CA GLN A 41 23.60 0.74 -6.46
C GLN A 41 22.76 1.80 -7.21
N HIS A 42 21.46 1.88 -6.95
CA HIS A 42 20.58 2.81 -7.65
C HIS A 42 20.93 4.27 -7.28
N PRO A 43 20.84 5.25 -8.20
CA PRO A 43 21.25 6.64 -7.93
C PRO A 43 20.56 7.29 -6.73
N LEU A 44 19.31 6.89 -6.47
CA LEU A 44 18.52 7.38 -5.35
C LEU A 44 18.86 6.73 -4.00
N ALA A 45 19.73 5.71 -3.95
CA ALA A 45 19.98 4.89 -2.76
C ALA A 45 20.60 5.65 -1.59
N GLN A 46 21.24 6.80 -1.84
CA GLN A 46 21.91 7.59 -0.81
C GLN A 46 21.00 8.63 -0.16
N HIS A 47 19.74 8.74 -0.60
CA HIS A 47 18.80 9.70 -0.02
C HIS A 47 18.20 9.15 1.28
N PRO A 48 18.13 9.95 2.36
CA PRO A 48 17.55 9.50 3.62
C PRO A 48 16.02 9.35 3.54
N GLN A 49 15.39 10.09 2.61
CA GLN A 49 13.96 10.04 2.28
C GLN A 49 13.77 10.45 0.83
N LEU A 50 12.69 9.96 0.19
CA LEU A 50 12.36 10.28 -1.21
C LEU A 50 10.93 10.76 -1.35
N LYS A 51 10.68 11.69 -2.27
CA LYS A 51 9.32 12.13 -2.67
C LYS A 51 8.91 11.40 -3.94
N LEU A 52 7.61 11.30 -4.20
CA LEU A 52 7.12 10.71 -5.47
C LEU A 52 7.71 11.38 -6.71
N LYS A 53 7.92 12.70 -6.69
CA LYS A 53 8.53 13.44 -7.81
C LYS A 53 9.96 12.98 -8.14
N ASP A 54 10.68 12.41 -7.17
CA ASP A 54 12.05 11.96 -7.36
C ASP A 54 12.09 10.65 -8.18
N LEU A 55 10.95 9.98 -8.33
CA LEU A 55 10.78 8.79 -9.18
C LEU A 55 10.65 9.14 -10.66
N LYS A 56 10.50 10.41 -11.00
CA LYS A 56 10.32 10.85 -12.40
C LYS A 56 11.54 10.45 -13.23
N GLY A 57 11.30 9.67 -14.29
CA GLY A 57 12.35 9.20 -15.21
C GLY A 57 13.00 7.87 -14.80
N TYR A 58 12.57 7.24 -13.70
CA TYR A 58 12.98 5.89 -13.32
C TYR A 58 11.87 4.88 -13.61
N LYS A 59 12.26 3.66 -13.97
CA LYS A 59 11.35 2.54 -14.20
C LYS A 59 10.78 2.02 -12.87
N ILE A 60 9.49 1.72 -12.86
CA ILE A 60 8.77 1.30 -11.67
C ILE A 60 8.15 -0.08 -11.90
N ALA A 61 8.42 -1.01 -10.97
CA ALA A 61 7.62 -2.20 -10.75
C ALA A 61 6.54 -1.84 -9.72
N SER A 62 5.26 -2.12 -10.01
CA SER A 62 4.15 -1.64 -9.16
C SER A 62 3.18 -2.75 -8.82
N LEU A 63 2.51 -2.63 -7.67
CA LEU A 63 1.31 -3.43 -7.43
C LEU A 63 0.24 -3.10 -8.49
N ASN A 64 -0.64 -4.05 -8.79
CA ASN A 64 -1.76 -3.75 -9.68
C ASN A 64 -2.78 -2.80 -9.02
N ASP A 65 -3.74 -2.32 -9.81
CA ASP A 65 -4.74 -1.34 -9.37
C ASP A 65 -5.83 -1.90 -8.44
N HIS A 66 -5.81 -3.21 -8.13
CA HIS A 66 -6.63 -3.79 -7.08
C HIS A 66 -6.07 -3.50 -5.68
N TYR A 67 -4.80 -3.08 -5.60
CA TYR A 67 -4.18 -2.66 -4.35
C TYR A 67 -4.13 -1.15 -4.24
N MET A 68 -4.31 -0.67 -3.01
CA MET A 68 -4.28 0.74 -2.65
C MET A 68 -3.05 1.47 -3.21
N LEU A 69 -1.84 0.90 -3.07
CA LEU A 69 -0.61 1.51 -3.57
C LEU A 69 -0.51 1.52 -5.10
N GLY A 70 -0.99 0.47 -5.77
CA GLY A 70 -0.99 0.35 -7.22
C GLY A 70 -1.98 1.31 -7.90
N GLU A 71 -3.12 1.59 -7.26
CA GLU A 71 -4.04 2.65 -7.70
C GLU A 71 -3.47 4.05 -7.41
N MET A 72 -2.92 4.23 -6.21
CA MET A 72 -2.49 5.54 -5.73
C MET A 72 -1.29 6.10 -6.48
N LEU A 73 -0.29 5.27 -6.79
CA LEU A 73 0.96 5.68 -7.43
C LEU A 73 0.71 6.49 -8.71
N PRO A 74 0.06 5.94 -9.76
CA PRO A 74 -0.16 6.67 -11.01
C PRO A 74 -1.04 7.91 -10.84
N ARG A 75 -2.02 7.87 -9.92
CA ARG A 75 -2.85 9.05 -9.65
C ARG A 75 -2.05 10.19 -9.01
N LYS A 76 -1.24 9.91 -7.99
CA LYS A 76 -0.44 10.94 -7.31
C LYS A 76 0.68 11.47 -8.21
N CYS A 77 1.34 10.62 -8.99
CA CYS A 77 2.34 11.07 -9.98
C CYS A 77 1.74 12.04 -11.00
N ARG A 78 0.57 11.71 -11.57
CA ARG A 78 -0.14 12.60 -12.50
C ARG A 78 -0.55 13.92 -11.86
N ALA A 79 -1.02 13.89 -10.61
CA ALA A 79 -1.32 15.11 -9.85
C ALA A 79 -0.08 16.00 -9.60
N LEU A 80 1.12 15.42 -9.61
CA LEU A 80 2.41 16.12 -9.55
C LEU A 80 2.94 16.55 -10.94
N GLY A 81 2.18 16.31 -12.02
CA GLY A 81 2.51 16.74 -13.37
C GLY A 81 3.46 15.83 -14.14
N PHE A 82 3.52 14.53 -13.82
CA PHE A 82 4.27 13.56 -14.63
C PHE A 82 3.59 12.19 -14.67
N GLU A 83 3.82 11.45 -15.76
CA GLU A 83 3.41 10.05 -15.87
C GLU A 83 4.53 9.15 -15.33
N PRO A 84 4.26 8.21 -14.42
CA PRO A 84 5.26 7.25 -13.96
C PRO A 84 5.54 6.19 -15.04
N ASP A 85 6.80 5.78 -15.17
CA ASP A 85 7.21 4.71 -16.10
C ASP A 85 7.02 3.33 -15.46
N ILE A 86 5.77 2.87 -15.38
CA ILE A 86 5.44 1.55 -14.82
C ILE A 86 5.65 0.47 -15.88
N VAL A 87 6.74 -0.29 -15.75
CA VAL A 87 7.16 -1.31 -16.74
C VAL A 87 6.76 -2.73 -16.34
N PHE A 88 6.38 -2.96 -15.08
CA PHE A 88 5.96 -4.25 -14.56
C PHE A 88 4.87 -4.08 -13.51
N LYS A 89 3.85 -4.93 -13.55
CA LYS A 89 2.77 -4.98 -12.56
C LYS A 89 2.53 -6.39 -12.06
N HIS A 90 2.37 -6.54 -10.76
CA HIS A 90 2.06 -7.83 -10.14
C HIS A 90 1.26 -7.64 -8.83
N ASN A 91 0.65 -8.71 -8.34
CA ASN A 91 -0.19 -8.66 -7.12
C ASN A 91 0.56 -9.10 -5.87
N ASP A 92 1.60 -9.88 -6.08
CA ASP A 92 2.52 -10.37 -5.06
C ASP A 92 3.73 -9.42 -4.93
N TRP A 93 3.95 -8.91 -3.72
CA TRP A 93 5.03 -8.00 -3.40
C TRP A 93 6.40 -8.69 -3.46
N GLU A 94 6.50 -10.00 -3.18
CA GLU A 94 7.75 -10.74 -3.27
C GLU A 94 8.22 -10.81 -4.72
N VAL A 95 7.30 -11.06 -5.65
CA VAL A 95 7.59 -11.05 -7.10
C VAL A 95 8.07 -9.67 -7.56
N LEU A 96 7.49 -8.58 -7.04
CA LEU A 96 7.97 -7.23 -7.35
C LEU A 96 9.41 -7.03 -6.87
N ILE A 97 9.71 -7.43 -5.64
CA ILE A 97 11.05 -7.32 -5.06
C ILE A 97 12.07 -8.14 -5.86
N HIS A 98 11.75 -9.38 -6.21
CA HIS A 98 12.63 -10.23 -7.02
C HIS A 98 12.87 -9.64 -8.42
N SER A 99 11.91 -8.93 -8.99
CA SER A 99 12.04 -8.30 -10.30
C SER A 99 12.97 -7.07 -10.35
N LEU A 100 13.27 -6.44 -9.19
CA LEU A 100 13.97 -5.15 -9.16
C LEU A 100 15.35 -5.20 -9.79
N HIS A 101 16.08 -6.30 -9.58
CA HIS A 101 17.40 -6.52 -10.16
C HIS A 101 17.33 -6.64 -11.68
N ASP A 102 16.51 -7.56 -12.18
CA ASP A 102 16.50 -7.95 -13.59
C ASP A 102 15.86 -6.89 -14.49
N LEU A 103 14.90 -6.14 -13.96
CA LEU A 103 14.21 -5.08 -14.70
C LEU A 103 14.84 -3.69 -14.49
N ASN A 104 15.82 -3.57 -13.59
CA ASN A 104 16.39 -2.30 -13.14
C ASN A 104 15.29 -1.29 -12.77
N THR A 105 14.41 -1.71 -11.87
CA THR A 105 13.24 -0.95 -11.41
C THR A 105 13.35 -0.62 -9.93
N LEU A 106 12.59 0.39 -9.50
CA LEU A 106 12.23 0.60 -8.11
C LEU A 106 10.76 0.23 -7.88
N THR A 107 10.35 0.03 -6.62
CA THR A 107 8.94 -0.20 -6.25
C THR A 107 8.54 0.61 -5.02
N ILE A 108 7.24 0.65 -4.73
CA ILE A 108 6.67 1.28 -3.55
C ILE A 108 5.91 0.22 -2.77
N LEU A 109 6.25 0.02 -1.49
CA LEU A 109 5.68 -1.01 -0.63
C LEU A 109 5.45 -0.51 0.80
N PRO A 110 4.55 -1.16 1.59
CA PRO A 110 4.46 -0.93 3.02
C PRO A 110 5.82 -1.16 3.69
N SER A 111 6.26 -0.23 4.54
CA SER A 111 7.58 -0.29 5.19
C SER A 111 7.76 -1.55 6.04
N ASP A 112 6.69 -2.10 6.60
CA ASP A 112 6.75 -3.28 7.47
C ASP A 112 7.22 -4.54 6.73
N PHE A 113 7.11 -4.57 5.39
CA PHE A 113 7.62 -5.66 4.56
C PHE A 113 9.14 -5.74 4.54
N GLU A 114 9.86 -4.68 4.95
CA GLU A 114 11.32 -4.72 5.08
C GLU A 114 11.78 -5.83 6.03
N SER A 115 11.04 -6.06 7.12
CA SER A 115 11.36 -7.11 8.10
C SER A 115 11.10 -8.53 7.58
N LEU A 116 10.29 -8.66 6.53
CA LEU A 116 9.89 -9.92 5.91
C LEU A 116 10.72 -10.23 4.66
N ASN A 117 11.40 -9.23 4.11
CA ASN A 117 12.15 -9.32 2.88
C ASN A 117 13.34 -10.29 3.01
N GLN A 118 13.45 -11.20 2.04
CA GLN A 118 14.55 -12.18 1.94
C GLN A 118 15.57 -11.84 0.84
N VAL A 119 15.34 -10.75 0.09
CA VAL A 119 16.22 -10.35 -1.01
C VAL A 119 17.28 -9.36 -0.53
N ASP A 120 18.54 -9.74 -0.71
CA ASP A 120 19.70 -8.92 -0.37
C ASP A 120 19.87 -7.71 -1.31
N ASN A 121 20.75 -6.79 -0.91
CA ASN A 121 21.17 -5.62 -1.72
C ASN A 121 20.06 -4.63 -2.09
N LEU A 122 19.01 -4.61 -1.29
CA LEU A 122 17.97 -3.58 -1.35
C LEU A 122 18.18 -2.52 -0.28
N VAL A 123 17.65 -1.34 -0.54
CA VAL A 123 17.43 -0.29 0.45
C VAL A 123 15.96 0.09 0.45
N TRP A 124 15.43 0.30 1.65
CA TRP A 124 14.06 0.75 1.89
C TRP A 124 14.13 2.21 2.35
N ILE A 125 13.80 3.12 1.44
CA ILE A 125 13.89 4.56 1.72
C ILE A 125 12.49 5.09 2.03
N PRO A 126 12.25 5.70 3.21
CA PRO A 126 10.93 6.22 3.56
C PRO A 126 10.41 7.23 2.53
N LEU A 127 9.14 7.07 2.16
CA LEU A 127 8.46 8.02 1.28
C LEU A 127 8.11 9.30 2.06
N GLN A 128 8.65 10.44 1.65
CA GLN A 128 8.29 11.74 2.19
C GLN A 128 7.02 12.28 1.53
N ASP A 129 5.86 11.88 2.05
CA ASP A 129 4.56 12.43 1.69
C ASP A 129 3.94 13.17 2.89
N LYS A 130 3.13 14.21 2.64
CA LYS A 130 2.46 15.02 3.68
C LYS A 130 1.67 14.13 4.64
N ASN A 131 1.09 13.06 4.12
CA ASN A 131 0.43 12.00 4.88
C ASN A 131 1.06 10.64 4.52
N ASN A 132 2.35 10.42 4.84
CA ASN A 132 3.01 9.09 4.70
C ASN A 132 2.50 8.04 5.70
N PHE A 133 1.21 8.11 6.03
CA PHE A 133 0.51 7.18 6.88
C PHE A 133 -0.78 6.81 6.18
N TYR A 134 -0.91 5.53 5.87
CA TYR A 134 -2.04 4.97 5.14
C TYR A 134 -2.93 4.27 6.15
N PRO A 135 -4.06 4.89 6.55
CA PRO A 135 -4.90 4.31 7.56
C PRO A 135 -5.52 3.01 7.07
N ILE A 136 -5.75 2.10 8.01
CA ILE A 136 -6.53 0.87 7.78
C ILE A 136 -7.87 1.02 8.53
N GLY A 137 -8.92 0.51 7.92
CA GLY A 137 -10.25 0.50 8.50
C GLY A 137 -10.95 -0.83 8.31
N ILE A 138 -12.03 -0.98 9.07
CA ILE A 138 -12.97 -2.09 8.97
C ILE A 138 -14.00 -1.70 7.93
N ALA A 139 -14.09 -2.49 6.87
CA ALA A 139 -15.02 -2.33 5.78
C ALA A 139 -16.18 -3.31 5.90
N TYR A 140 -17.40 -2.84 5.71
CA TYR A 140 -18.62 -3.64 5.68
C TYR A 140 -19.66 -2.99 4.78
N ARG A 141 -20.67 -3.76 4.36
CA ARG A 141 -21.78 -3.23 3.56
C ARG A 141 -22.67 -2.33 4.41
N ASP A 142 -23.19 -1.27 3.82
CA ASP A 142 -24.07 -0.33 4.53
C ASP A 142 -25.36 -1.00 5.06
N ASP A 143 -25.82 -2.07 4.40
CA ASP A 143 -26.99 -2.85 4.79
C ASP A 143 -26.64 -4.13 5.58
N ALA A 144 -25.42 -4.24 6.09
CA ALA A 144 -25.01 -5.38 6.89
C ALA A 144 -25.73 -5.40 8.26
N SER A 145 -26.35 -6.54 8.58
CA SER A 145 -26.78 -6.87 9.94
C SER A 145 -25.70 -7.73 10.61
N PHE A 146 -25.15 -7.26 11.71
CA PHE A 146 -24.13 -8.01 12.44
C PHE A 146 -24.76 -9.01 13.40
N SER A 147 -24.21 -10.22 13.44
CA SER A 147 -24.52 -11.17 14.51
C SER A 147 -23.80 -10.77 15.80
N PRO A 148 -24.24 -11.23 16.97
CA PRO A 148 -23.55 -10.95 18.24
C PRO A 148 -22.05 -11.31 18.23
N VAL A 149 -21.69 -12.40 17.53
CA VAL A 149 -20.29 -12.83 17.37
C VAL A 149 -19.47 -11.79 16.58
N ILE A 150 -20.08 -11.20 15.55
CA ILE A 150 -19.44 -10.15 14.76
C ILE A 150 -19.30 -8.86 15.56
N GLU A 151 -20.30 -8.47 16.34
CA GLU A 151 -20.21 -7.32 17.23
C GLU A 151 -19.11 -7.47 18.28
N GLU A 152 -19.01 -8.66 18.89
CA GLU A 152 -17.94 -9.00 19.83
C GLU A 152 -16.56 -8.92 19.15
N PHE A 153 -16.40 -9.50 17.96
CA PHE A 153 -15.17 -9.41 17.18
C PHE A 153 -14.78 -7.96 16.84
N LEU A 154 -15.75 -7.14 16.40
CA LEU A 154 -15.54 -5.72 16.14
C LEU A 154 -15.11 -4.96 17.41
N SER A 155 -15.68 -5.30 18.57
CA SER A 155 -15.32 -4.66 19.84
C SER A 155 -13.87 -4.95 20.23
N LEU A 156 -13.41 -6.20 20.05
CA LEU A 156 -12.02 -6.61 20.30
C LEU A 156 -11.05 -5.94 19.32
N LEU A 157 -11.45 -5.83 18.05
CA LEU A 157 -10.70 -5.11 17.03
C LEU A 157 -10.69 -3.59 17.23
N LYS A 158 -11.46 -3.03 18.17
CA LYS A 158 -11.47 -1.59 18.48
C LYS A 158 -10.77 -1.24 19.79
N THR A 159 -10.36 -2.22 20.60
CA THR A 159 -9.85 -2.03 21.98
C THR A 159 -8.38 -2.45 22.20
N ASN A 160 -7.68 -2.93 21.17
CA ASN A 160 -6.23 -3.24 21.21
C ASN A 160 -5.32 -2.06 20.85
#